data_AF-W9CIU4-F1
#
_entry.id   AF-W9CIU4-F1
#
_cell.length_a   1.000
_cell.length_b   1.000
_cell.length_c   1.000
_cell.angle_alpha   90.00
_cell.angle_beta   90.00
_cell.angle_gamma   90.00
#
_symmetry.space_group_name_H-M   'P 1'
#
loop_
_entity.id
_entity.type
_entity.pdbx_description
1 polymer ?
#
loop_
_entity_poly.entity_id
_entity_poly.type
_entity_poly.pdbx_seq_one_letter_code
_entity_poly.pdbx_strand_id
1 'polypeptide(L)'
;MRHKFHITIALFNIGAAWVAPEPGVDKMQITMCGEQAARLFRHIEVDILVPMHFESWKHFTQGKDGLRSAFEAAGIIDHVRWLEPGVAQKII
;
A
#
# COMPACT_ATOMS: atom_id res chain seq x y z
N MET A 1 -8.62 14.45 -6.63
CA MET A 1 -9.07 13.09 -7.01
C MET A 1 -10.55 12.94 -6.73
N ARG A 2 -11.00 12.90 -5.47
CA ARG A 2 -12.42 12.76 -5.09
C ARG A 2 -13.42 13.72 -5.78
N HIS A 3 -13.02 14.96 -6.06
CA HIS A 3 -13.90 15.95 -6.72
C HIS A 3 -14.03 15.75 -8.24
N LYS A 4 -13.26 14.83 -8.83
CA LYS A 4 -13.28 14.53 -10.28
C LYS A 4 -13.69 13.09 -10.56
N PHE A 5 -13.31 12.16 -9.69
CA PHE A 5 -13.57 10.74 -9.84
C PHE A 5 -14.01 10.16 -8.50
N HIS A 6 -15.02 9.29 -8.54
CA HIS A 6 -15.29 8.34 -7.48
C HIS A 6 -14.46 7.08 -7.74
N ILE A 7 -13.62 6.70 -6.78
CA ILE A 7 -12.66 5.61 -6.94
C ILE A 7 -13.15 4.41 -6.14
N THR A 8 -13.79 3.46 -6.81
CA THR A 8 -14.29 2.24 -6.15
C THR A 8 -13.16 1.32 -5.72
N ILE A 9 -12.11 1.18 -6.54
CA ILE A 9 -10.95 0.33 -6.23
C ILE A 9 -9.67 1.11 -6.51
N ALA A 10 -8.74 1.11 -5.55
CA ALA A 10 -7.40 1.64 -5.75
C ALA A 10 -6.33 0.58 -5.47
N LEU A 11 -5.45 0.35 -6.45
CA LEU A 11 -4.27 -0.48 -6.30
C LEU A 11 -3.12 0.37 -5.78
N PHE A 12 -2.60 0.07 -4.60
CA PHE A 12 -1.57 0.86 -3.93
C PHE A 12 -0.25 0.08 -3.84
N ASN A 13 0.84 0.67 -4.34
CA ASN A 13 2.19 0.11 -4.18
C ASN A 13 2.80 0.54 -2.83
N ILE A 14 2.87 -0.38 -1.86
CA ILE A 14 3.00 -0.02 -0.43
C ILE A 14 4.00 -0.85 0.40
N GLY A 15 5.16 -1.22 -0.14
CA GLY A 15 6.16 -1.97 0.61
C GLY A 15 7.13 -1.19 1.51
N ALA A 16 6.94 0.13 1.67
CA ALA A 16 7.93 1.03 2.24
C ALA A 16 9.33 0.73 1.69
N ALA A 17 9.52 0.87 0.38
CA ALA A 17 10.77 0.54 -0.28
C ALA A 17 11.83 1.59 0.04
N TRP A 18 13.02 1.16 0.48
CA TRP A 18 14.16 2.03 0.76
C TRP A 18 15.37 1.67 -0.11
N VAL A 19 15.86 2.64 -0.86
CA VAL A 19 16.97 2.45 -1.81
C VAL A 19 18.02 3.54 -1.58
N ALA A 20 19.29 3.16 -1.59
CA ALA A 20 20.41 4.11 -1.69
C ALA A 20 20.73 4.28 -3.18
N PRO A 21 20.80 5.52 -3.71
CA PRO A 21 21.06 5.75 -5.13
C PRO A 21 22.50 5.35 -5.51
N GLU A 22 23.45 5.50 -4.58
CA GLU A 22 24.86 5.18 -4.75
C GLU A 22 25.45 4.64 -3.42
N PRO A 23 26.55 3.86 -3.46
CA PRO A 23 27.24 3.44 -2.25
C PRO A 23 27.71 4.62 -1.40
N GLY A 24 27.38 4.62 -0.12
CA GLY A 24 27.73 5.70 0.81
C GLY A 24 26.70 6.84 0.89
N VAL A 25 25.63 6.80 0.08
CA VAL A 25 24.49 7.72 0.21
C VAL A 25 23.40 7.08 1.07
N ASP A 26 22.78 7.87 1.93
CA ASP A 26 21.66 7.42 2.76
C ASP A 26 20.50 6.90 1.91
N LYS A 27 19.81 5.88 2.44
CA LYS A 27 18.64 5.33 1.78
C LYS A 27 17.50 6.33 1.80
N MET A 28 16.78 6.40 0.69
CA MET A 28 15.54 7.17 0.56
C MET A 28 14.34 6.23 0.42
N GLN A 29 13.23 6.61 1.05
CA GLN A 29 11.95 5.95 0.85
C GLN A 29 11.39 6.31 -0.53
N ILE A 30 11.10 5.30 -1.36
CA ILE A 30 10.58 5.49 -2.73
C ILE A 30 9.16 4.97 -2.94
N THR A 31 8.61 4.21 -1.99
CA THR A 31 7.18 3.83 -1.98
C THR A 31 6.55 4.04 -0.61
N MET A 32 5.23 4.17 -0.57
CA MET A 32 4.50 4.44 0.66
C MET A 32 4.61 3.29 1.68
N CYS A 33 4.56 3.61 2.97
CA CYS A 33 4.23 2.67 4.04
C CYS A 33 2.72 2.62 4.30
N GLY A 34 2.26 1.69 5.14
CA GLY A 34 0.86 1.50 5.50
C GLY A 34 0.19 2.74 6.09
N GLU A 35 0.90 3.52 6.90
CA GLU A 35 0.40 4.75 7.51
C GLU A 35 0.18 5.85 6.45
N GLN A 36 1.14 6.00 5.52
CA GLN A 36 1.04 6.92 4.39
C GLN A 36 -0.10 6.49 3.44
N ALA A 37 -0.22 5.19 3.19
CA ALA A 37 -1.28 4.60 2.38
C ALA A 37 -2.67 4.82 3.00
N ALA A 38 -2.82 4.60 4.31
CA ALA A 38 -4.07 4.84 5.02
C ALA A 38 -4.47 6.33 5.01
N ARG A 39 -3.49 7.23 5.13
CA ARG A 39 -3.75 8.68 4.99
C ARG A 39 -4.23 9.01 3.57
N LEU A 40 -3.60 8.45 2.54
CA LEU A 40 -4.01 8.66 1.16
C LEU A 40 -5.43 8.12 0.93
N PHE A 41 -5.69 6.88 1.33
CA PHE A 41 -7.00 6.21 1.22
C PHE A 41 -8.15 7.10 1.69
N ARG A 42 -8.04 7.67 2.90
CA ARG A 42 -9.06 8.59 3.44
C ARG A 42 -9.14 9.89 2.65
N HIS A 43 -7.99 10.43 2.25
CA HIS A 43 -7.95 11.73 1.56
C HIS A 43 -8.64 11.67 0.18
N ILE A 44 -8.52 10.54 -0.53
CA ILE A 44 -9.10 10.34 -1.86
C ILE A 44 -10.43 9.60 -1.86
N GLU A 45 -10.96 9.22 -0.68
CA GLU A 45 -12.27 8.59 -0.48
C GLU A 45 -12.48 7.36 -1.39
N VAL A 46 -11.56 6.41 -1.28
CA VAL A 46 -11.63 5.12 -1.99
C VAL A 46 -12.51 4.15 -1.21
N ASP A 47 -13.29 3.32 -1.91
CA ASP A 47 -14.11 2.31 -1.24
C ASP A 47 -13.28 1.06 -0.85
N ILE A 48 -12.41 0.61 -1.76
CA ILE A 48 -11.58 -0.59 -1.60
C ILE A 48 -10.11 -0.32 -1.93
N LEU A 49 -9.23 -0.62 -0.98
CA LEU A 49 -7.77 -0.60 -1.15
C LEU A 49 -7.26 -2.00 -1.46
N VAL A 50 -6.49 -2.14 -2.54
CA VAL A 50 -5.78 -3.39 -2.89
C VAL A 50 -4.26 -3.17 -2.73
N PRO A 51 -3.63 -3.76 -1.69
CA PRO A 51 -2.18 -3.70 -1.51
C PRO A 51 -1.45 -4.41 -2.63
N MET A 52 -0.40 -3.79 -3.14
CA MET A 52 0.54 -4.34 -4.12
C MET A 52 1.98 -3.94 -3.74
N HIS A 53 2.97 -4.59 -4.34
CA HIS A 53 4.37 -4.14 -4.29
C HIS A 53 4.94 -4.00 -2.86
N PHE A 54 4.70 -5.02 -2.03
CA PHE A 54 5.15 -5.07 -0.63
C PHE A 54 5.94 -6.34 -0.27
N GLU A 55 6.15 -7.24 -1.23
CA GLU A 55 6.82 -8.53 -1.04
C GLU A 55 7.79 -8.86 -2.20
N SER A 56 8.57 -9.92 -2.03
CA SER A 56 9.51 -10.51 -3.02
C SER A 56 10.85 -9.80 -3.23
N TRP A 57 11.01 -8.55 -2.81
CA TRP A 57 12.26 -7.79 -2.99
C TRP A 57 12.87 -7.36 -1.65
N LYS A 58 14.20 -7.40 -1.55
CA LYS A 58 14.95 -7.07 -0.32
C LYS A 58 14.83 -5.62 0.13
N HIS A 59 14.41 -4.73 -0.76
CA HIS A 59 14.31 -3.30 -0.46
C HIS A 59 12.98 -2.92 0.20
N PHE A 60 12.01 -3.82 0.25
CA PHE A 60 10.79 -3.61 1.05
C PHE A 60 11.10 -3.80 2.52
N THR A 61 10.64 -2.84 3.32
CA THR A 61 10.82 -2.86 4.77
C THR A 61 9.50 -3.14 5.50
N GLN A 62 8.37 -3.14 4.79
CA GLN A 62 7.06 -3.44 5.34
C GLN A 62 6.34 -4.48 4.47
N GLY A 63 6.25 -5.72 4.97
CA GLY A 63 5.51 -6.82 4.34
C GLY A 63 4.04 -6.89 4.77
N LYS A 64 3.35 -7.97 4.39
CA LYS A 64 1.90 -8.15 4.62
C LYS A 64 1.46 -7.91 6.07
N ASP A 65 2.15 -8.51 7.04
CA ASP A 65 1.76 -8.41 8.45
C ASP A 65 1.97 -6.99 9.02
N GLY A 66 3.04 -6.32 8.61
CA GLY A 66 3.30 -4.92 8.98
C GLY A 66 2.26 -3.97 8.39
N LEU A 67 1.85 -4.21 7.16
CA LEU A 67 0.78 -3.45 6.51
C LEU A 67 -0.58 -3.71 7.14
N ARG A 68 -0.91 -4.98 7.43
CA ARG A 68 -2.13 -5.35 8.15
C ARG A 68 -2.20 -4.63 9.49
N SER A 69 -1.13 -4.65 10.27
CA SER A 69 -1.04 -3.95 11.56
C SER A 69 -1.27 -2.44 11.40
N ALA A 70 -0.66 -1.81 10.40
CA ALA A 70 -0.84 -0.39 10.11
C ALA A 70 -2.29 -0.06 9.71
N PHE A 71 -2.95 -0.93 8.94
CA PHE A 71 -4.33 -0.73 8.51
C PHE A 71 -5.36 -1.01 9.60
N GLU A 72 -5.10 -1.97 10.48
CA GLU A 72 -5.88 -2.22 11.70
C GLU A 72 -5.77 -1.01 12.64
N ALA A 73 -4.56 -0.51 12.91
CA ALA A 73 -4.34 0.70 13.71
C ALA A 73 -4.99 1.95 13.09
N ALA A 74 -5.03 2.03 11.77
CA ALA A 74 -5.72 3.09 11.05
C ALA A 74 -7.24 2.86 10.92
N GLY A 75 -7.79 1.73 11.36
CA GLY A 75 -9.23 1.44 11.25
C GLY A 75 -9.75 1.39 9.82
N ILE A 76 -8.91 1.02 8.84
CA ILE A 76 -9.32 0.88 7.42
C ILE A 76 -9.31 -0.58 6.95
N ILE A 77 -8.99 -1.54 7.82
CA ILE A 77 -8.75 -2.93 7.44
C ILE A 77 -9.94 -3.57 6.70
N ASP A 78 -11.17 -3.19 7.04
CA ASP A 78 -12.40 -3.71 6.39
C ASP A 78 -12.54 -3.29 4.92
N HIS A 79 -11.86 -2.21 4.53
CA HIS A 79 -11.76 -1.71 3.16
C HIS A 79 -10.60 -2.31 2.38
N VAL A 80 -9.74 -3.13 3.03
CA VAL A 80 -8.57 -3.71 2.37
C VAL A 80 -8.93 -5.06 1.75
N ARG A 81 -8.51 -5.27 0.51
CA ARG A 81 -8.62 -6.55 -0.20
C ARG A 81 -7.23 -7.06 -0.56
N TRP A 82 -6.83 -8.12 0.13
CA TRP A 82 -5.58 -8.83 -0.14
C TRP A 82 -5.77 -9.76 -1.34
N LEU A 83 -4.78 -9.80 -2.22
CA LEU A 83 -4.73 -10.73 -3.34
C LEU A 83 -3.69 -11.82 -3.09
N GLU A 84 -3.93 -12.98 -3.69
CA GLU A 84 -2.95 -14.06 -3.75
C GLU A 84 -2.18 -13.98 -5.09
N PRO A 85 -0.83 -14.00 -5.08
CA PRO A 85 -0.04 -13.92 -6.30
C PRO A 85 -0.40 -15.02 -7.31
N GLY A 86 -0.70 -14.61 -8.55
CA GLY A 86 -1.03 -15.54 -9.63
C GLY A 86 -2.46 -16.07 -9.64
N VAL A 87 -3.30 -15.72 -8.65
CA VAL A 87 -4.69 -16.15 -8.56
C VAL A 87 -5.62 -15.02 -8.99
N ALA A 88 -6.49 -15.29 -9.97
CA ALA A 88 -7.49 -14.34 -10.42
C ALA A 88 -8.60 -14.17 -9.35
N GLN A 89 -8.95 -12.92 -9.03
CA GLN A 89 -9.98 -12.61 -8.04
C GLN A 89 -10.94 -11.54 -8.56
N LYS A 90 -12.24 -11.78 -8.39
CA LYS A 90 -13.29 -10.79 -8.61
C LYS A 90 -13.51 -9.99 -7.31
N ILE A 91 -13.44 -8.66 -7.39
CA ILE A 91 -13.58 -7.76 -6.22
C ILE A 91 -14.97 -7.09 -6.18
N ILE A 92 -15.52 -6.76 -7.34
CA ILE A 92 -16.87 -6.22 -7.56
C ILE A 92 -17.54 -6.98 -8.71
#